data_AF-A0A252F5D1-F1
#
_entry.id   AF-A0A252F5D1-F1
#
_cell.length_a   1.000
_cell.length_b   1.000
_cell.length_c   1.000
_cell.angle_alpha   90.00
_cell.angle_beta   90.00
_cell.angle_gamma   90.00
#
_symmetry.space_group_name_H-M   'P 1'
#
loop_
_entity.id
_entity.type
_entity.pdbx_description
1 polymer ?
#
loop_
_entity_poly.entity_id
_entity_poly.type
_entity_poly.pdbx_seq_one_letter_code
_entity_poly.pdbx_strand_id
1 'polypeptide(L)'
;MNINEQANFIWSIADLLRGDFKQSEYGKVILPFTVLRRFDCVLAPSKAKILETNKTLTVSNKRPIFKRMTGHDYYNVSQFDFEKLMDDSNAIEANLRDYINGFSEDVREIMDNFEIFGVIDRLSRANLLYLVVQRFAEIDMSDTQIDNLEMGYMFEELIRRFSEQSNETAGEHFTPREVIELMVEVLLDPDMDEIANTDGKVITILEIKTRYLIQRNAA
;
A
#
# COMPACT_ATOMS: atom_id res chain seq x y z
N MET A 1 9.35 10.44 10.30
CA MET A 1 10.48 9.58 9.88
C MET A 1 11.18 10.27 8.70
N ASN A 2 12.50 10.48 8.74
CA ASN A 2 13.22 11.15 7.63
C ASN A 2 13.49 10.15 6.48
N ILE A 3 13.66 10.62 5.24
CA ILE A 3 14.02 9.82 4.05
C ILE A 3 15.21 8.88 4.30
N ASN A 4 16.17 9.31 5.13
CA ASN A 4 17.31 8.48 5.54
C ASN A 4 16.92 7.28 6.41
N GLU A 5 15.90 7.41 7.27
CA GLU A 5 15.39 6.30 8.10
C GLU A 5 14.59 5.32 7.24
N GLN A 6 13.81 5.81 6.27
CA GLN A 6 13.13 5.00 5.26
C GLN A 6 14.13 4.20 4.41
N ALA A 7 15.22 4.83 3.99
CA ALA A 7 16.30 4.18 3.27
C ALA A 7 16.91 3.02 4.08
N ASN A 8 17.27 3.29 5.32
CA ASN A 8 17.88 2.30 6.21
C ASN A 8 16.93 1.14 6.51
N PHE A 9 15.63 1.43 6.65
CA PHE A 9 14.63 0.39 6.88
C PHE A 9 14.51 -0.58 5.69
N ILE A 10 14.39 -0.05 4.47
CA ILE A 10 14.34 -0.87 3.24
C ILE A 10 15.59 -1.73 3.12
N TRP A 11 16.76 -1.14 3.36
CA TRP A 11 18.02 -1.86 3.30
C TRP A 11 18.10 -2.98 4.33
N SER A 12 17.60 -2.75 5.55
CA SER A 12 17.61 -3.78 6.59
C SER A 12 16.79 -5.03 6.22
N ILE A 13 15.71 -4.87 5.44
CA ILE A 13 14.90 -6.00 4.94
C ILE A 13 15.52 -6.60 3.69
N ALA A 14 16.03 -5.76 2.77
CA ALA A 14 16.73 -6.22 1.58
C ALA A 14 17.97 -7.06 1.92
N ASP A 15 18.64 -6.78 3.05
CA ASP A 15 19.74 -7.58 3.56
C ASP A 15 19.31 -9.01 3.94
N LEU A 16 18.10 -9.21 4.46
CA LEU A 16 17.55 -10.54 4.76
C LEU A 16 17.25 -11.36 3.50
N LEU A 17 16.90 -10.67 2.42
CA LEU A 17 16.54 -11.30 1.14
C LEU A 17 17.77 -11.61 0.27
N ARG A 18 18.95 -11.08 0.64
CA ARG A 18 20.18 -11.21 -0.14
C ARG A 18 20.63 -12.68 -0.18
N GLY A 19 20.69 -13.22 -1.38
CA GLY A 19 21.12 -14.60 -1.65
C GLY A 19 19.98 -15.46 -2.21
N ASP A 20 18.81 -15.39 -1.59
CA ASP A 20 17.61 -16.15 -2.00
C ASP A 20 16.73 -15.41 -3.03
N PHE A 21 16.85 -14.08 -3.08
CA PHE A 21 16.13 -13.22 -4.01
C PHE A 21 17.09 -12.35 -4.82
N LYS A 22 16.71 -12.06 -6.08
CA LYS A 22 17.39 -11.05 -6.88
C LYS A 22 16.98 -9.66 -6.42
N GLN A 23 17.85 -8.67 -6.59
CA GLN A 23 17.55 -7.27 -6.22
C GLN A 23 16.26 -6.75 -6.88
N SER A 24 16.02 -7.10 -8.15
CA SER A 24 14.79 -6.74 -8.86
C SER A 24 13.52 -7.37 -8.25
N GLU A 25 13.65 -8.39 -7.42
CA GLU A 25 12.53 -9.07 -6.76
C GLU A 25 12.26 -8.53 -5.36
N TYR A 26 13.15 -7.70 -4.80
CA TYR A 26 12.99 -7.17 -3.44
C TYR A 26 11.72 -6.35 -3.29
N GLY A 27 11.37 -5.55 -4.30
CA GLY A 27 10.12 -4.78 -4.31
C GLY A 27 8.87 -5.66 -4.23
N LYS A 28 8.88 -6.82 -4.89
CA LYS A 28 7.78 -7.80 -4.84
C LYS A 28 7.56 -8.36 -3.43
N VAL A 29 8.58 -8.35 -2.59
CA VAL A 29 8.47 -8.75 -1.18
C VAL A 29 8.11 -7.56 -0.31
N ILE A 30 8.88 -6.47 -0.41
CA ILE A 30 8.81 -5.36 0.55
C ILE A 30 7.50 -4.58 0.43
N LEU A 31 6.98 -4.36 -0.79
CA LEU A 31 5.76 -3.58 -1.01
C LEU A 31 4.51 -4.23 -0.34
N PRO A 32 4.15 -5.50 -0.60
CA PRO A 32 2.97 -6.10 0.03
C PRO A 32 3.05 -6.11 1.55
N PHE A 33 4.20 -6.43 2.13
CA PHE A 33 4.36 -6.45 3.59
C PHE A 33 4.29 -5.04 4.21
N THR A 34 4.77 -4.02 3.51
CA THR A 34 4.62 -2.62 3.94
C THR A 34 3.14 -2.23 4.01
N VAL A 35 2.37 -2.53 2.97
CA VAL A 35 0.92 -2.26 2.94
C VAL A 35 0.21 -3.05 4.03
N LEU A 36 0.53 -4.34 4.18
CA LEU A 36 -0.06 -5.22 5.19
C LEU A 36 0.22 -4.71 6.62
N ARG A 37 1.43 -4.21 6.89
CA ARG A 37 1.80 -3.63 8.19
C ARG A 37 1.06 -2.33 8.47
N ARG A 38 0.86 -1.46 7.46
CA ARG A 38 0.05 -0.25 7.61
C ARG A 38 -1.39 -0.59 7.99
N PHE A 39 -2.01 -1.56 7.32
CA PHE A 39 -3.36 -2.02 7.69
C PHE A 39 -3.42 -2.56 9.12
N ASP A 40 -2.43 -3.34 9.54
CA ASP A 40 -2.36 -3.87 10.90
C ASP A 40 -2.28 -2.75 11.96
N CYS A 41 -1.37 -1.77 11.77
CA CYS A 41 -1.18 -0.67 12.73
C CYS A 41 -2.42 0.22 12.84
N VAL A 42 -3.07 0.53 11.72
CA VAL A 42 -4.28 1.38 11.71
C VAL A 42 -5.46 0.64 12.37
N LEU A 43 -5.58 -0.68 12.17
CA LEU A 43 -6.66 -1.46 12.78
C LEU A 43 -6.41 -1.85 14.23
N ALA A 44 -5.16 -1.86 14.70
CA ALA A 44 -4.77 -2.33 16.03
C ALA A 44 -5.65 -1.78 17.17
N PRO A 45 -5.95 -0.47 17.26
CA PRO A 45 -6.80 0.08 18.32
C PRO A 45 -8.24 -0.46 18.31
N SER A 46 -8.73 -0.89 17.15
CA SER A 46 -10.11 -1.34 16.94
C SER A 46 -10.27 -2.87 16.95
N LYS A 47 -9.16 -3.61 16.91
CA LYS A 47 -9.14 -5.06 16.67
C LYS A 47 -9.93 -5.86 17.70
N ALA A 48 -9.71 -5.60 18.99
CA ALA A 48 -10.44 -6.30 20.06
C ALA A 48 -11.96 -6.15 19.91
N LYS A 49 -12.42 -4.93 19.61
CA LYS A 49 -13.83 -4.60 19.42
C LYS A 49 -14.43 -5.28 18.18
N ILE A 50 -13.65 -5.35 17.09
CA ILE A 50 -14.05 -6.07 15.87
C ILE A 50 -14.26 -7.55 16.19
N LEU A 51 -13.31 -8.19 16.88
CA LEU A 51 -13.37 -9.61 17.20
C LEU A 51 -14.54 -9.96 18.13
N GLU A 52 -14.79 -9.15 19.15
CA GLU A 52 -15.95 -9.35 20.04
C GLU A 52 -17.27 -9.24 19.28
N THR A 53 -17.40 -8.20 18.45
CA THR A 53 -18.61 -7.99 17.65
C THR A 53 -18.80 -9.11 16.63
N ASN A 54 -17.72 -9.54 15.98
CA ASN A 54 -17.74 -10.61 14.99
C ASN A 54 -18.26 -11.95 15.53
N LYS A 55 -18.05 -12.25 16.83
CA LYS A 55 -18.59 -13.46 17.48
C LYS A 55 -20.12 -13.48 17.50
N THR A 56 -20.75 -12.31 17.55
CA THR A 56 -22.21 -12.16 17.63
C THR A 56 -22.87 -11.88 16.29
N LEU A 57 -22.10 -11.50 15.27
CA LEU A 57 -22.60 -11.16 13.95
C LEU A 57 -22.81 -12.40 13.07
N THR A 58 -24.06 -12.68 12.73
CA THR A 58 -24.46 -13.71 11.75
C THR A 58 -24.71 -13.14 10.36
N VAL A 59 -24.62 -11.82 10.19
CA VAL A 59 -24.91 -11.14 8.92
C VAL A 59 -23.81 -11.38 7.89
N SER A 60 -24.22 -11.55 6.63
CA SER A 60 -23.30 -11.77 5.50
C SER A 60 -22.48 -10.52 5.18
N ASN A 61 -23.08 -9.33 5.22
CA ASN A 61 -22.37 -8.07 4.96
C ASN A 61 -22.03 -7.35 6.27
N LYS A 62 -20.78 -7.50 6.71
CA LYS A 62 -20.28 -6.93 7.97
C LYS A 62 -19.68 -5.53 7.80
N ARG A 63 -19.41 -5.11 6.56
CA ARG A 63 -18.71 -3.87 6.22
C ARG A 63 -19.36 -2.59 6.81
N PRO A 64 -20.68 -2.36 6.68
CA PRO A 64 -21.30 -1.15 7.23
C PRO A 64 -21.22 -1.07 8.77
N ILE A 65 -21.19 -2.23 9.43
CA ILE A 65 -21.14 -2.32 10.90
C ILE A 65 -19.75 -1.94 11.36
N PHE A 66 -18.72 -2.58 10.80
CA PHE A 66 -17.34 -2.28 11.16
C PHE A 66 -16.95 -0.86 10.76
N LYS A 67 -17.39 -0.34 9.60
CA LYS A 67 -17.16 1.06 9.22
C LYS A 67 -17.68 2.05 10.26
N ARG A 68 -18.88 1.83 10.80
CA ARG A 68 -19.43 2.68 11.88
C ARG A 68 -18.64 2.59 13.18
N MET A 69 -17.96 1.47 13.42
CA MET A 69 -17.20 1.23 14.64
C MET A 69 -15.76 1.74 14.58
N THR A 70 -15.12 1.62 13.41
CA THR A 70 -13.70 1.87 13.20
C THR A 70 -13.46 3.19 12.47
N GLY A 71 -14.44 3.70 11.73
CA GLY A 71 -14.28 4.82 10.81
C GLY A 71 -13.62 4.44 9.48
N HIS A 72 -13.18 3.19 9.32
CA HIS A 72 -12.48 2.71 8.13
C HIS A 72 -13.39 1.84 7.26
N ASP A 73 -13.16 1.88 5.95
CA ASP A 73 -13.92 1.11 4.97
C ASP A 73 -13.56 -0.38 4.91
N TYR A 74 -12.54 -0.79 5.66
CA TYR A 74 -11.97 -2.13 5.73
C TYR A 74 -11.91 -2.64 7.17
N TYR A 75 -11.74 -3.94 7.33
CA TYR A 75 -11.66 -4.61 8.64
C TYR A 75 -10.88 -5.92 8.54
N ASN A 76 -10.47 -6.48 9.69
CA ASN A 76 -9.89 -7.81 9.80
C ASN A 76 -10.57 -8.61 10.92
N VAL A 77 -11.00 -9.84 10.62
CA VAL A 77 -11.67 -10.74 11.57
C VAL A 77 -10.81 -11.94 12.01
N SER A 78 -9.55 -12.01 11.57
CA SER A 78 -8.63 -13.05 12.03
C SER A 78 -8.24 -12.80 13.49
N GLN A 79 -7.99 -13.88 14.22
CA GLN A 79 -7.53 -13.81 15.62
C GLN A 79 -6.07 -13.32 15.71
N PHE A 80 -5.34 -13.41 14.60
CA PHE A 80 -3.93 -13.04 14.52
C PHE A 80 -3.75 -11.54 14.22
N ASP A 81 -2.70 -10.97 14.79
CA ASP A 81 -2.07 -9.68 14.50
C ASP A 81 -0.56 -9.94 14.34
N PHE A 82 0.22 -8.95 13.90
CA PHE A 82 1.66 -9.15 13.74
C PHE A 82 2.37 -9.60 15.03
N GLU A 83 1.88 -9.19 16.20
CA GLU A 83 2.42 -9.64 17.49
C GLU A 83 2.16 -11.14 17.70
N LYS A 84 0.90 -11.59 17.58
CA LYS A 84 0.53 -13.01 17.74
C LYS A 84 1.08 -13.92 16.66
N LEU A 85 1.36 -13.39 15.46
CA LEU A 85 2.03 -14.15 14.41
C LEU A 85 3.43 -14.61 14.88
N MET A 86 4.06 -13.87 15.80
CA MET A 86 5.39 -14.23 16.34
C MET A 86 5.36 -15.30 17.43
N ASP A 87 4.17 -15.66 17.96
CA ASP A 87 4.06 -16.63 19.05
C ASP A 87 4.39 -18.08 18.61
N ASP A 88 4.16 -18.41 17.33
CA ASP A 88 4.46 -19.74 16.78
C ASP A 88 5.18 -19.63 15.44
N SER A 89 6.51 -19.74 15.49
CA SER A 89 7.37 -19.70 14.30
C SER A 89 7.15 -20.88 13.36
N ASN A 90 6.65 -22.02 13.83
CA ASN A 90 6.46 -23.22 13.00
C ASN A 90 5.16 -23.13 12.19
N ALA A 91 4.15 -22.45 12.73
CA ALA A 91 2.86 -22.25 12.07
C ALA A 91 2.74 -20.89 11.37
N ILE A 92 3.83 -20.09 11.31
CA ILE A 92 3.82 -18.71 10.77
C ILE A 92 3.17 -18.61 9.40
N GLU A 93 3.41 -19.57 8.50
CA GLU A 93 2.84 -19.55 7.16
C GLU A 93 1.31 -19.70 7.19
N ALA A 94 0.81 -20.70 7.92
CA ALA A 94 -0.61 -20.95 8.05
C ALA A 94 -1.32 -19.79 8.77
N ASN A 95 -0.70 -19.26 9.83
CA ASN A 95 -1.26 -18.16 10.62
C ASN A 95 -1.28 -16.86 9.80
N LEU A 96 -0.25 -16.56 9.01
CA LEU A 96 -0.22 -15.38 8.14
C LEU A 96 -1.23 -15.49 7.01
N ARG A 97 -1.43 -16.69 6.45
CA ARG A 97 -2.48 -16.93 5.45
C ARG A 97 -3.87 -16.73 6.04
N ASP A 98 -4.14 -17.23 7.25
CA ASP A 98 -5.40 -16.96 7.95
C ASP A 98 -5.58 -15.47 8.21
N TYR A 99 -4.52 -14.79 8.65
CA TYR A 99 -4.52 -13.35 8.88
C TYR A 99 -4.93 -12.55 7.64
N ILE A 100 -4.31 -12.83 6.49
CA ILE A 100 -4.63 -12.18 5.22
C ILE A 100 -6.07 -12.50 4.78
N ASN A 101 -6.48 -13.77 4.90
CA ASN A 101 -7.84 -14.19 4.56
C ASN A 101 -8.92 -13.60 5.49
N GLY A 102 -8.54 -13.16 6.69
CA GLY A 102 -9.42 -12.48 7.63
C GLY A 102 -9.77 -11.04 7.24
N PHE A 103 -9.11 -10.45 6.24
CA PHE A 103 -9.44 -9.09 5.79
C PHE A 103 -10.73 -9.01 4.98
N SER A 104 -11.27 -7.79 4.88
CA SER A 104 -12.34 -7.46 3.93
C SER A 104 -11.93 -7.76 2.48
N GLU A 105 -12.91 -7.97 1.61
CA GLU A 105 -12.71 -8.40 0.22
C GLU A 105 -11.82 -7.45 -0.59
N ASP A 106 -11.97 -6.15 -0.42
CA ASP A 106 -11.16 -5.12 -1.07
C ASP A 106 -9.67 -5.20 -0.67
N VAL A 107 -9.38 -5.39 0.62
CA VAL A 107 -8.00 -5.56 1.08
C VAL A 107 -7.42 -6.89 0.59
N ARG A 108 -8.21 -7.96 0.55
CA ARG A 108 -7.76 -9.25 -0.01
C ARG A 108 -7.44 -9.13 -1.50
N GLU A 109 -8.26 -8.44 -2.27
CA GLU A 109 -7.99 -8.16 -3.69
C GLU A 109 -6.69 -7.37 -3.88
N ILE A 110 -6.43 -6.36 -3.05
CA ILE A 110 -5.15 -5.63 -3.07
C ILE A 110 -3.98 -6.59 -2.82
N MET A 111 -4.09 -7.45 -1.80
CA MET A 111 -3.05 -8.43 -1.45
C MET A 111 -2.83 -9.49 -2.55
N ASP A 112 -3.90 -9.91 -3.22
CA ASP A 112 -3.86 -10.85 -4.34
C ASP A 112 -3.16 -10.23 -5.56
N ASN A 113 -3.39 -8.95 -5.85
CA ASN A 113 -2.70 -8.21 -6.92
C ASN A 113 -1.19 -8.05 -6.66
N PHE A 114 -0.75 -8.09 -5.40
CA PHE A 114 0.67 -8.19 -5.06
C PHE A 114 1.23 -9.62 -5.13
N GLU A 115 0.41 -10.62 -5.47
CA GLU A 115 0.76 -12.03 -5.46
C GLU A 115 1.33 -12.50 -4.10
N ILE A 116 0.83 -11.93 -2.99
CA ILE A 116 1.44 -12.09 -1.66
C ILE A 116 1.56 -13.56 -1.23
N PHE A 117 0.62 -14.42 -1.62
CA PHE A 117 0.66 -15.83 -1.26
C PHE A 117 1.83 -16.56 -1.91
N GLY A 118 2.18 -16.23 -3.16
CA GLY A 118 3.37 -16.77 -3.82
C GLY A 118 4.66 -16.27 -3.18
N VAL A 119 4.68 -15.01 -2.71
CA VAL A 119 5.79 -14.45 -1.93
C VAL A 119 5.95 -15.19 -0.61
N ILE A 120 4.86 -15.45 0.11
CA ILE A 120 4.84 -16.21 1.38
C ILE A 120 5.41 -17.61 1.17
N ASP A 121 4.96 -18.33 0.13
CA ASP A 121 5.47 -19.67 -0.22
C ASP A 121 6.99 -19.67 -0.43
N ARG A 122 7.49 -18.68 -1.18
CA ARG A 122 8.92 -18.58 -1.48
C ARG A 122 9.76 -18.23 -0.25
N LEU A 123 9.28 -17.28 0.57
CA LEU A 123 9.94 -16.92 1.83
C LEU A 123 9.94 -18.08 2.83
N SER A 124 8.86 -18.86 2.89
CA SER A 124 8.74 -20.05 3.74
C SER A 124 9.78 -21.09 3.34
N ARG A 125 9.89 -21.42 2.05
CA ARG A 125 10.91 -22.36 1.52
C ARG A 125 12.35 -21.92 1.78
N ALA A 126 12.59 -20.61 1.81
CA ALA A 126 13.90 -20.03 2.13
C ALA A 126 14.17 -19.92 3.65
N ASN A 127 13.22 -20.31 4.52
CA ASN A 127 13.26 -20.08 5.97
C ASN A 127 13.42 -18.60 6.37
N LEU A 128 12.95 -17.68 5.52
CA LEU A 128 13.04 -16.23 5.74
C LEU A 128 11.73 -15.61 6.22
N LEU A 129 10.60 -16.30 6.06
CA LEU A 129 9.27 -15.76 6.32
C LEU A 129 9.14 -15.16 7.74
N TYR A 130 9.52 -15.92 8.76
CA TYR A 130 9.47 -15.45 10.14
C TYR A 130 10.31 -14.19 10.36
N LEU A 131 11.55 -14.17 9.84
CA LEU A 131 12.46 -13.03 9.98
C LEU A 131 11.92 -11.77 9.29
N VAL A 132 11.33 -11.91 8.10
CA VAL A 132 10.72 -10.80 7.37
C VAL A 132 9.52 -10.24 8.16
N VAL A 133 8.60 -11.11 8.61
CA VAL A 133 7.44 -10.67 9.38
C VAL A 133 7.87 -10.00 10.70
N GLN A 134 8.88 -10.55 11.37
CA GLN A 134 9.45 -9.97 12.60
C GLN A 134 9.96 -8.54 12.36
N ARG A 135 10.72 -8.29 11.29
CA ARG A 135 11.22 -6.94 10.97
C ARG A 135 10.09 -5.95 10.70
N PHE A 136 9.02 -6.37 10.04
CA PHE A 136 7.87 -5.51 9.81
C PHE A 136 7.07 -5.24 11.10
N ALA A 137 7.02 -6.22 12.02
CA ALA A 137 6.35 -6.05 13.31
C ALA A 137 7.03 -4.99 14.20
N GLU A 138 8.34 -4.76 14.04
CA GLU A 138 9.11 -3.78 14.82
C GLU A 138 8.76 -2.33 14.50
N ILE A 139 8.11 -2.05 13.36
CA ILE A 139 7.78 -0.67 12.98
C ILE A 139 6.36 -0.32 13.36
N ASP A 140 6.20 0.84 13.97
CA ASP A 140 4.92 1.50 14.11
C ASP A 140 4.60 2.35 12.87
N MET A 141 3.60 1.92 12.09
CA MET A 141 3.02 2.67 10.98
C MET A 141 1.60 3.13 11.30
N SER A 142 1.29 3.43 12.57
CA SER A 142 -0.01 3.98 12.98
C SER A 142 -0.17 5.44 12.54
N ASP A 143 -1.42 5.92 12.53
CA ASP A 143 -1.75 7.32 12.22
C ASP A 143 -1.12 8.34 13.19
N THR A 144 -0.69 7.89 14.38
CA THR A 144 0.01 8.74 15.34
C THR A 144 1.48 8.96 15.00
N GLN A 145 2.09 8.02 14.28
CA GLN A 145 3.53 8.04 13.98
C GLN A 145 3.83 8.46 12.54
N ILE A 146 2.97 8.06 11.60
CA ILE A 146 3.09 8.38 10.17
C ILE A 146 1.69 8.77 9.70
N ASP A 147 1.53 10.02 9.26
CA ASP A 147 0.26 10.45 8.70
C ASP A 147 0.03 9.83 7.30
N ASN A 148 -1.19 9.98 6.75
CA ASN A 148 -1.52 9.40 5.45
C ASN A 148 -0.71 9.97 4.29
N LEU A 149 -0.30 11.25 4.37
CA LEU A 149 0.47 11.90 3.32
C LEU A 149 1.92 11.42 3.35
N GLU A 150 2.53 11.36 4.53
CA GLU A 150 3.86 10.80 4.77
C GLU A 150 3.94 9.33 4.37
N MET A 151 2.89 8.54 4.65
CA MET A 151 2.79 7.16 4.20
C MET A 151 2.76 7.06 2.67
N GLY A 152 2.05 7.96 2.00
CA GLY A 152 2.04 8.09 0.54
C GLY A 152 3.45 8.35 -0.01
N TYR A 153 4.16 9.34 0.53
CA TYR A 153 5.53 9.64 0.13
C TYR A 153 6.49 8.48 0.37
N MET A 154 6.33 7.77 1.49
CA MET A 154 7.14 6.59 1.78
C MET A 154 6.92 5.49 0.73
N PHE A 155 5.66 5.25 0.35
CA PHE A 155 5.31 4.24 -0.65
C PHE A 155 5.77 4.64 -2.07
N GLU A 156 5.65 5.91 -2.43
CA GLU A 156 6.19 6.44 -3.70
C GLU A 156 7.71 6.28 -3.77
N GLU A 157 8.43 6.65 -2.70
CA GLU A 157 9.89 6.52 -2.63
C GLU A 157 10.34 5.04 -2.68
N LEU A 158 9.59 4.13 -2.07
CA LEU A 158 9.79 2.68 -2.20
C LEU A 158 9.71 2.24 -3.66
N ILE A 159 8.63 2.60 -4.36
CA ILE A 159 8.44 2.27 -5.78
C ILE A 159 9.57 2.84 -6.63
N ARG A 160 9.92 4.12 -6.44
CA ARG A 160 11.00 4.79 -7.17
C ARG A 160 12.31 4.02 -7.05
N ARG A 161 12.71 3.65 -5.83
CA ARG A 161 13.97 2.92 -5.59
C ARG A 161 13.98 1.53 -6.22
N PHE A 162 12.88 0.80 -6.15
CA PHE A 162 12.81 -0.52 -6.77
C PHE A 162 12.83 -0.43 -8.30
N SER A 163 12.16 0.58 -8.88
CA SER A 163 12.21 0.88 -10.32
C SER A 163 13.65 1.23 -10.77
N GLU A 164 14.40 2.01 -9.98
CA GLU A 164 15.80 2.35 -10.28
C GLU A 164 16.75 1.15 -10.17
N GLN A 165 16.45 0.18 -9.31
CA GLN A 165 17.25 -1.05 -9.16
C GLN A 165 16.90 -2.12 -10.19
N SER A 166 15.64 -2.17 -10.64
CA SER A 166 15.23 -3.02 -11.76
C SER A 166 15.67 -2.37 -13.07
N ASN A 167 16.74 -2.90 -13.67
CA ASN A 167 17.20 -2.48 -14.99
C ASN A 167 16.25 -2.98 -16.13
N GLU A 168 14.94 -3.02 -15.87
CA GLU A 168 13.90 -3.45 -16.82
C GLU A 168 13.54 -2.30 -17.78
N THR A 169 12.96 -2.66 -18.93
CA THR A 169 12.92 -1.84 -20.16
C THR A 169 12.06 -0.58 -20.01
N ALA A 170 12.24 0.39 -20.92
CA ALA A 170 11.80 1.79 -20.87
C ALA A 170 10.30 2.13 -20.70
N GLY A 171 9.45 1.18 -20.30
CA GLY A 171 8.02 1.36 -20.02
C GLY A 171 7.64 1.31 -18.53
N GLU A 172 8.54 0.92 -17.63
CA GLU A 172 8.29 0.79 -16.18
C GLU A 172 8.98 1.89 -15.35
N HIS A 173 9.23 3.05 -15.96
CA HIS A 173 9.89 4.15 -15.28
C HIS A 173 8.90 4.93 -14.39
N PHE A 174 9.24 5.02 -13.11
CA PHE A 174 8.56 5.89 -12.15
C PHE A 174 8.55 7.34 -12.66
N THR A 175 7.39 7.99 -12.64
CA THR A 175 7.26 9.41 -12.97
C THR A 175 7.37 10.22 -11.67
N PRO A 176 8.38 11.10 -11.52
CA PRO A 176 8.53 11.93 -10.33
C PRO A 176 7.28 12.78 -10.07
N ARG A 177 7.01 13.06 -8.80
CA ARG A 177 5.80 13.79 -8.40
C ARG A 177 5.75 15.20 -8.97
N GLU A 178 6.89 15.86 -9.10
CA GLU A 178 7.01 17.19 -9.69
C GLU A 178 6.61 17.18 -11.18
N VAL A 179 6.87 16.06 -11.87
CA VAL A 179 6.46 15.87 -13.26
C VAL A 179 4.95 15.61 -13.33
N ILE A 180 4.39 14.81 -12.40
CA ILE A 180 2.94 14.61 -12.30
C ILE A 180 2.23 15.94 -12.01
N GLU A 181 2.74 16.72 -11.06
CA GLU A 181 2.21 18.04 -10.70
C GLU A 181 2.20 18.97 -11.90
N LEU A 182 3.34 19.10 -12.60
CA LEU A 182 3.41 19.89 -13.83
C LEU A 182 2.45 19.39 -14.92
N MET A 183 2.33 18.06 -15.10
CA MET A 183 1.40 17.49 -16.07
C MET A 183 -0.05 17.83 -15.73
N VAL A 184 -0.42 17.78 -14.45
CA VAL A 184 -1.77 18.13 -13.97
C VAL A 184 -2.01 19.64 -14.10
N GLU A 185 -1.05 20.48 -13.72
CA GLU A 185 -1.12 21.94 -13.90
C GLU A 185 -1.33 22.29 -15.37
N VAL A 186 -0.48 21.79 -16.28
CA VAL A 186 -0.61 22.06 -17.73
C VAL A 186 -1.93 21.54 -18.29
N LEU A 187 -2.41 20.39 -17.82
CA LEU A 187 -3.66 19.80 -18.28
C LEU A 187 -4.88 20.63 -17.84
N LEU A 188 -4.86 21.18 -16.61
CA LEU A 188 -6.00 21.86 -16.03
C LEU A 188 -5.96 23.38 -16.21
N ASP A 189 -4.78 23.99 -16.40
CA ASP A 189 -4.58 25.45 -16.54
C ASP A 189 -5.61 26.14 -17.46
N PRO A 190 -5.96 25.59 -18.64
CA PRO A 190 -6.93 26.23 -19.52
C PRO A 190 -8.34 26.37 -18.94
N ASP A 191 -8.72 25.46 -18.03
CA ASP A 191 -10.06 25.36 -17.45
C ASP A 191 -10.08 25.73 -15.95
N MET A 192 -8.94 26.10 -15.35
CA MET A 192 -8.81 26.36 -13.90
C MET A 192 -9.73 27.49 -13.43
N ASP A 193 -9.93 28.54 -14.22
CA ASP A 193 -10.83 29.64 -13.87
C ASP A 193 -12.29 29.18 -13.79
N GLU A 194 -12.69 28.23 -14.64
CA GLU A 194 -14.04 27.67 -14.65
C GLU A 194 -14.24 26.67 -13.49
N ILE A 195 -13.19 25.91 -13.16
CA ILE A 195 -13.15 24.93 -12.07
C ILE A 195 -13.16 25.63 -10.69
N ALA A 196 -12.33 26.65 -10.50
CA ALA A 196 -12.08 27.25 -9.19
C ALA A 196 -13.14 28.29 -8.76
N ASN A 197 -13.80 28.94 -9.72
CA ASN A 197 -14.66 30.10 -9.43
C ASN A 197 -16.16 29.84 -9.55
N THR A 198 -16.58 28.59 -9.82
CA THR A 198 -18.01 28.27 -10.02
C THR A 198 -18.49 27.20 -9.04
N ASP A 199 -19.19 27.66 -7.99
CA ASP A 199 -19.68 26.77 -6.93
C ASP A 199 -20.82 25.85 -7.43
N GLY A 200 -20.76 24.56 -7.09
CA GLY A 200 -21.80 23.57 -7.42
C GLY A 200 -21.85 23.08 -8.88
N LYS A 201 -20.87 23.42 -9.72
CA LYS A 201 -20.82 22.97 -11.12
C LYS A 201 -20.28 21.54 -11.24
N VAL A 202 -21.02 20.68 -11.94
CA VAL A 202 -20.53 19.34 -12.32
C VAL A 202 -19.70 19.46 -13.59
N ILE A 203 -18.40 19.19 -13.48
CA ILE A 203 -17.45 19.23 -14.61
C ILE A 203 -17.07 17.81 -14.98
N THR A 204 -17.25 17.47 -16.26
CA THR A 204 -16.89 16.16 -16.78
C THR A 204 -15.45 16.18 -17.27
N ILE A 205 -14.55 15.54 -16.53
CA ILE A 205 -13.15 15.33 -16.95
C ILE A 205 -13.12 14.10 -17.86
N LEU A 206 -13.50 14.25 -19.12
CA LEU A 206 -13.41 13.18 -20.14
C LEU A 206 -12.88 13.73 -21.46
N GLU A 207 -11.85 13.06 -21.97
CA GLU A 207 -11.17 13.28 -23.25
C GLU A 207 -10.70 14.73 -23.50
N ILE A 208 -9.39 14.88 -23.62
CA ILE A 208 -8.74 16.06 -24.19
C ILE A 208 -9.35 16.29 -25.58
N LYS A 209 -10.33 17.18 -25.70
CA LYS A 209 -10.72 17.74 -26.99
C LYS A 209 -9.58 18.65 -27.39
N THR A 210 -8.61 18.09 -28.10
CA THR A 210 -7.49 18.82 -28.67
C THR A 210 -8.02 19.90 -29.60
N ARG A 211 -8.21 21.12 -29.09
CA ARG A 211 -8.27 22.31 -29.94
C ARG A 211 -6.83 22.74 -30.18
N TYR A 212 -6.23 22.17 -31.22
CA TYR A 212 -5.02 22.75 -31.79
C TYR A 212 -5.34 24.16 -32.32
N LEU A 213 -4.93 25.20 -31.58
CA LEU A 213 -4.68 26.52 -32.16
C LEU A 213 -3.31 26.46 -32.84
N ILE A 214 -3.27 25.94 -34.07
CA ILE A 214 -2.17 26.24 -34.98
C ILE A 214 -2.38 27.69 -35.43
N GLN A 215 -1.82 28.65 -34.69
CA GLN A 215 -1.52 29.95 -35.28
C GLN A 215 -0.37 29.74 -36.26
N ARG A 216 -0.72 29.55 -37.53
CA ARG A 216 0.21 29.81 -38.63
C ARG A 216 0.49 31.31 -38.60
N ASN A 217 1.67 31.71 -38.15
CA ASN A 217 2.21 33.02 -38.50
C ASN A 217 2.36 33.05 -40.02
N ALA A 218 1.47 33.76 -40.69
CA ALA A 218 1.61 34.12 -42.08
C ALA A 218 2.33 35.48 -42.13
N ALA A 219 3.58 35.43 -42.61
CA ALA A 219 4.48 36.52 -43.00
C ALA A 219 4.88 37.54 -41.91
#